data_AF-M1A9D8-F1
#
_entry.id   AF-M1A9D8-F1
#
_cell.length_a   1.000
_cell.length_b   1.000
_cell.length_c   1.000
_cell.angle_alpha   90.00
_cell.angle_beta   90.00
_cell.angle_gamma   90.00
#
_symmetry.space_group_name_H-M   'P 1'
#
loop_
_entity.id
_entity.type
_entity.pdbx_description
1 polymer ?
#
loop_
_entity_poly.entity_id
_entity_poly.type
_entity_poly.pdbx_seq_one_letter_code
_entity_poly.pdbx_strand_id
1 'polypeptide(L)'
;MKGYSVNGSSKNKSCDIKETSRALAWLSLPGLPISLFARKSLLSIASAAGRPIAIDKATQVRSRPSTARVKVELDLLDKHPK
;
A
#
# COMPACT_ATOMS: atom_id res chain seq x y z
N MET A 1 -4.33 -39.30 -10.03
CA MET A 1 -3.54 -38.23 -9.39
C MET A 1 -3.10 -37.27 -10.49
N LYS A 2 -3.76 -36.12 -10.66
CA LYS A 2 -3.40 -35.13 -11.69
C LYS A 2 -2.62 -34.01 -11.02
N GLY A 3 -1.33 -33.94 -11.35
CA GLY A 3 -0.41 -32.92 -10.86
C GLY A 3 -0.80 -31.54 -11.38
N TYR A 4 -0.69 -30.55 -10.51
CA TYR A 4 -0.95 -29.15 -10.84
C TYR A 4 0.34 -28.58 -11.45
N SER A 5 0.30 -28.30 -12.76
CA SER A 5 1.38 -27.68 -13.51
C SER A 5 1.48 -26.20 -13.12
N VAL A 6 2.66 -25.79 -12.64
CA VAL A 6 2.97 -24.40 -12.31
C VAL A 6 3.41 -23.66 -13.57
N ASN A 7 2.54 -22.80 -14.11
CA ASN A 7 2.93 -21.88 -15.18
C ASN A 7 3.63 -20.66 -14.58
N GLY A 8 4.95 -20.78 -14.40
CA GLY A 8 5.85 -19.66 -14.21
C GLY A 8 5.93 -18.84 -15.49
N SER A 9 5.18 -17.75 -15.56
CA SER A 9 5.32 -16.77 -16.64
C SER A 9 6.34 -15.72 -16.19
N SER A 10 7.61 -15.99 -16.50
CA SER A 10 8.69 -15.00 -16.50
C SER A 10 8.30 -13.88 -17.47
N LYS A 11 7.92 -12.72 -16.93
CA LYS A 11 7.91 -11.49 -17.70
C LYS A 11 9.18 -10.72 -17.35
N ASN A 12 10.13 -10.82 -18.26
CA ASN A 12 11.32 -9.99 -18.32
C ASN A 12 10.87 -8.54 -18.52
N LYS A 13 11.16 -7.68 -17.53
CA LYS A 13 11.17 -6.22 -17.71
C LYS A 13 12.60 -5.77 -17.48
N SER A 14 13.32 -5.69 -18.58
CA SER A 14 14.69 -5.18 -18.65
C SER A 14 14.70 -3.65 -18.47
N CYS A 15 15.80 -3.18 -17.90
CA CYS A 15 16.38 -1.83 -17.93
C CYS A 15 15.44 -0.63 -17.70
N ASP A 16 15.48 -0.12 -16.47
CA ASP A 16 16.19 1.13 -16.18
C ASP A 16 16.49 1.14 -14.67
N ILE A 17 17.77 1.14 -14.28
CA ILE A 17 18.15 1.56 -12.93
C ILE A 17 18.06 3.10 -12.94
N LYS A 18 16.86 3.64 -13.15
CA LYS A 18 16.60 4.97 -12.62
C LYS A 18 16.60 4.78 -11.13
N GLU A 19 17.64 5.27 -10.48
CA GLU A 19 17.71 5.56 -9.06
C GLU A 19 16.36 6.17 -8.60
N THR A 20 15.41 5.30 -8.26
CA THR A 20 14.05 5.65 -7.89
C THR A 20 13.81 4.76 -6.69
N SER A 21 14.27 5.19 -5.52
CA SER A 21 14.15 4.44 -4.28
C SER A 21 12.69 4.46 -3.81
N ARG A 22 11.77 3.93 -4.63
CA ARG A 22 10.35 3.85 -4.30
C ARG A 22 10.10 2.54 -3.56
N ALA A 23 9.67 2.66 -2.32
CA ALA A 23 9.33 1.54 -1.47
C ALA A 23 7.81 1.46 -1.27
N LEU A 24 7.28 0.25 -1.28
CA LEU A 24 5.88 0.00 -0.94
C LEU A 24 5.79 -0.39 0.54
N ALA A 25 5.10 0.42 1.32
CA ALA A 25 4.90 0.20 2.75
C ALA A 25 3.42 0.04 3.08
N TRP A 26 3.13 -0.74 4.12
CA TRP A 26 1.81 -0.83 4.71
C TRP A 26 1.75 0.05 5.95
N LEU A 27 0.98 1.13 5.89
CA LEU A 27 0.65 1.94 7.05
C LEU A 27 -0.46 1.24 7.83
N SER A 28 -0.19 0.97 9.10
CA SER A 28 -1.19 0.45 10.03
C SER A 28 -1.60 1.57 10.98
N LEU A 29 -2.90 1.88 11.01
CA LEU A 29 -3.51 2.93 11.81
C LEU A 29 -4.40 2.28 12.88
N PRO A 30 -3.83 1.85 14.02
CA PRO A 30 -4.61 1.32 15.12
C PRO A 30 -5.43 2.44 15.78
N GLY A 31 -6.63 2.13 16.25
CA GLY A 31 -7.45 3.08 17.02
C GLY A 31 -7.97 4.29 16.23
N LEU A 32 -7.96 4.23 14.89
CA LEU A 32 -8.52 5.27 14.05
C LEU A 32 -10.04 5.42 14.33
N PRO A 33 -10.56 6.64 14.56
CA PRO A 33 -11.99 6.86 14.73
C PRO A 33 -12.80 6.31 13.55
N ILE A 34 -13.96 5.70 13.81
CA ILE A 34 -14.80 5.10 12.76
C ILE A 34 -15.29 6.14 11.72
N SER A 35 -15.37 7.42 12.09
CA SER A 35 -15.65 8.53 11.19
C SER A 35 -14.58 8.71 10.10
N LEU A 36 -13.33 8.32 10.38
CA LEU A 36 -12.18 8.43 9.48
C LEU A 36 -11.91 7.15 8.68
N PHE A 37 -12.71 6.10 8.85
CA PHE A 37 -12.65 4.88 8.02
C PHE A 37 -13.23 5.07 6.60
N ALA A 38 -13.75 6.26 6.28
CA ALA A 38 -14.16 6.59 4.93
C ALA A 38 -12.94 6.52 3.98
N ARG A 39 -13.13 5.92 2.79
CA ARG A 39 -12.08 5.76 1.78
C ARG A 39 -11.34 7.08 1.51
N LYS A 40 -12.06 8.19 1.36
CA LYS A 40 -11.48 9.52 1.12
C LYS A 40 -10.56 9.96 2.26
N SER A 41 -11.00 9.79 3.51
CA SER A 41 -10.22 10.12 4.71
C SER A 41 -8.96 9.28 4.82
N LEU A 42 -9.06 7.96 4.61
CA LEU A 42 -7.91 7.05 4.61
C LEU A 42 -6.89 7.40 3.54
N LEU A 43 -7.33 7.73 2.32
CA LEU A 43 -6.45 8.16 1.25
C LEU A 43 -5.79 9.51 1.56
N SER A 44 -6.52 10.43 2.19
CA SER A 44 -5.98 11.74 2.61
C SER A 44 -4.95 11.63 3.72
N ILE A 45 -5.13 10.71 4.67
CA ILE A 45 -4.14 10.43 5.72
C ILE A 45 -2.91 9.78 5.08
N ALA A 46 -3.13 8.79 4.21
CA ALA A 46 -2.06 8.10 3.51
C ALA A 46 -1.29 9.02 2.55
N SER A 47 -1.94 10.01 1.94
CA SER A 47 -1.29 11.00 1.07
C SER A 47 -0.27 11.88 1.79
N ALA A 48 -0.42 12.06 3.11
CA ALA A 48 0.56 12.76 3.92
C ALA A 48 1.85 11.96 4.13
N ALA A 49 1.77 10.63 4.08
CA ALA A 49 2.93 9.75 4.21
C ALA A 49 3.58 9.45 2.85
N GLY A 50 2.80 9.35 1.77
CA GLY A 50 3.29 9.07 0.42
C GLY A 50 2.14 8.90 -0.55
N ARG A 51 2.37 8.28 -1.71
CA ARG A 51 1.30 8.06 -2.69
C ARG A 51 0.47 6.84 -2.31
N PRO A 52 -0.84 6.98 -1.97
CA PRO A 52 -1.66 5.82 -1.66
C PRO A 52 -1.90 4.97 -2.92
N ILE A 53 -1.68 3.67 -2.79
CA ILE A 53 -1.80 2.69 -3.87
C ILE A 53 -3.04 1.82 -3.68
N ALA A 54 -3.28 1.37 -2.46
CA ALA A 54 -4.41 0.49 -2.15
C ALA A 54 -4.82 0.59 -0.68
N ILE A 55 -6.06 0.23 -0.39
CA ILE A 55 -6.56 0.06 0.98
C ILE A 55 -6.72 -1.43 1.25
N ASP A 56 -6.36 -1.89 2.44
CA ASP A 56 -6.54 -3.29 2.83
C ASP A 56 -8.01 -3.70 2.74
N LYS A 57 -8.27 -4.95 2.31
CA LYS A 57 -9.63 -5.43 2.08
C LYS A 57 -10.46 -5.41 3.36
N ALA A 58 -9.89 -5.78 4.51
CA ALA A 58 -10.61 -5.77 5.79
C ALA A 58 -10.98 -4.35 6.23
N THR A 59 -10.14 -3.37 5.87
CA THR A 59 -10.44 -1.94 6.07
C THR A 59 -11.53 -1.46 5.11
N GLN A 60 -11.48 -1.86 3.84
CA GLN A 60 -12.51 -1.50 2.85
C GLN A 60 -13.89 -2.05 3.20
N VAL A 61 -13.97 -3.31 3.66
CA VAL A 61 -15.24 -3.93 4.09
C VAL A 61 -15.62 -3.57 5.52
N ARG A 62 -14.80 -2.78 6.23
CA ARG A 62 -14.98 -2.41 7.64
C ARG A 62 -15.20 -3.62 8.56
N SER A 63 -14.65 -4.78 8.22
CA SER A 63 -14.78 -6.01 9.01
C SER A 63 -13.91 -5.99 10.27
N ARG A 64 -12.87 -5.15 10.29
CA ARG A 64 -12.01 -4.88 11.45
C ARG A 64 -11.94 -3.37 11.70
N PRO A 65 -12.89 -2.78 12.45
CA PRO A 65 -12.88 -1.35 12.76
C PRO A 65 -11.77 -0.94 13.73
N SER A 66 -11.04 -1.91 14.32
CA SER A 66 -9.95 -1.64 15.26
C SER A 66 -8.64 -1.19 14.60
N THR A 67 -8.45 -1.46 13.30
CA THR A 67 -7.20 -1.15 12.60
C THR A 67 -7.45 -0.91 11.13
N ALA A 68 -7.14 0.30 10.66
CA ALA A 68 -7.12 0.60 9.23
C ALA A 68 -5.73 0.34 8.66
N ARG A 69 -5.65 -0.28 7.47
CA ARG A 69 -4.38 -0.49 6.76
C ARG A 69 -4.44 0.06 5.35
N VAL A 70 -3.43 0.84 4.98
CA VAL A 70 -3.31 1.45 3.65
C VAL A 70 -1.91 1.17 3.10
N LYS A 71 -1.85 0.73 1.84
CA LYS A 71 -0.61 0.56 1.09
C LYS A 71 -0.24 1.89 0.45
N VAL A 72 0.96 2.37 0.77
CA VAL A 72 1.53 3.60 0.21
C VAL A 72 2.82 3.29 -0.53
N GLU A 73 3.07 4.07 -1.56
CA GLU A 73 4.35 4.18 -2.23
C GLU A 73 5.08 5.38 -1.62
N LEU A 74 6.22 5.12 -1.00
CA LEU A 74 7.11 6.09 -0.40
C LEU A 74 8.28 6.30 -1.35
N ASP A 75 8.58 7.56 -1.68
CA ASP A 75 9.82 7.90 -2.36
C ASP A 75 10.91 8.14 -1.31
N LEU A 76 11.88 7.24 -1.20
CA LEU A 76 12.94 7.29 -0.21
C LEU A 76 14.09 8.21 -0.63
N LEU A 77 14.10 8.71 -1.88
CA LEU A 77 15.08 9.68 -2.36
C LEU A 77 14.62 11.13 -2.16
N ASP A 78 13.32 11.35 -2.01
CA ASP A 78 12.79 12.66 -1.69
C ASP A 78 13.18 12.98 -0.24
N LYS A 79 14.23 13.80 -0.12
CA LYS A 79 14.68 14.41 1.13
C LYS A 79 13.46 14.95 1.86
N HIS A 80 13.12 14.34 2.99
CA HIS A 80 12.21 14.97 3.94
C HIS A 80 12.75 16.36 4.26
N PRO A 81 11.98 17.45 4.08
CA PRO A 81 12.38 18.74 4.62
C PRO A 81 12.49 18.60 6.14
N LYS A 82 13.61 19.10 6.68
CA LYS A 82 13.88 19.15 8.13
C LYS A 82 12.87 20.01 8.86
#